data_AF-X5E4E5-F1
#
_entry.id   AF-X5E4E5-F1
#
_cell.length_a   1.000
_cell.length_b   1.000
_cell.length_c   1.000
_cell.angle_alpha   90.00
_cell.angle_beta   90.00
_cell.angle_gamma   90.00
#
_symmetry.space_group_name_H-M   'P 1'
#
loop_
_entity.id
_entity.type
_entity.pdbx_description
1 polymer ?
#
loop_
_entity_poly.entity_id
_entity_poly.type
_entity_poly.pdbx_seq_one_letter_code
_entity_poly.pdbx_strand_id
1 'polypeptide(L)'
;MKKQQLINHLIQEQIRNQILILALEKLGFDCTQYTLNISEEILTLLGFKAKPDRLYQHYFELIEKAVEDTSYYNMDEKLTKWCGIIFNKLQDIEKNGLPP
;
A
#
# COMPACT_ATOMS: atom_id res chain seq x y z
N MET A 1 15.89 2.98 12.72
CA MET A 1 15.24 3.25 11.43
C MET A 1 14.38 4.50 11.56
N LYS A 2 14.44 5.46 10.64
CA LYS A 2 13.60 6.67 10.70
C LYS A 2 12.14 6.29 10.44
N LYS A 3 11.18 6.97 11.08
CA LYS A 3 9.73 6.70 10.96
C LYS A 3 9.25 6.59 9.50
N GLN A 4 9.72 7.47 8.63
CA GLN A 4 9.42 7.44 7.19
C GLN A 4 9.95 6.17 6.50
N GLN A 5 11.16 5.71 6.84
CA GLN A 5 11.72 4.49 6.27
C GLN A 5 10.89 3.26 6.66
N LEU A 6 10.37 3.23 7.90
CA LEU A 6 9.45 2.18 8.34
C LEU A 6 8.16 2.18 7.51
N ILE A 7 7.51 3.33 7.39
CA ILE A 7 6.25 3.46 6.63
C ILE A 7 6.47 3.04 5.17
N ASN A 8 7.57 3.49 4.57
CA ASN A 8 7.92 3.12 3.20
C ASN A 8 8.11 1.61 3.04
N HIS A 9 8.84 0.99 3.96
CA HIS A 9 9.03 -0.46 3.96
C HIS A 9 7.69 -1.20 4.07
N LEU A 10 6.82 -0.79 4.99
CA LEU A 10 5.49 -1.40 5.15
C LEU A 10 4.64 -1.28 3.88
N ILE A 11 4.62 -0.12 3.22
CA ILE A 11 3.91 0.05 1.94
C ILE A 11 4.47 -0.90 0.88
N GLN A 12 5.80 -1.04 0.79
CA GLN A 12 6.43 -1.96 -0.16
C GLN A 12 6.08 -3.42 0.12
N GLU A 13 6.08 -3.85 1.39
CA GLU A 13 5.72 -5.21 1.78
C GLU A 13 4.25 -5.52 1.47
N GLN A 14 3.34 -4.56 1.68
CA GLN A 14 1.95 -4.75 1.30
C GLN A 14 1.79 -4.95 -0.20
N ILE A 15 2.47 -4.14 -1.03
CA ILE A 15 2.44 -4.29 -2.50
C ILE A 15 3.05 -5.64 -2.91
N ARG A 16 4.21 -6.02 -2.37
CA ARG A 16 4.86 -7.32 -2.66
C ARG A 16 3.95 -8.50 -2.30
N ASN A 17 3.32 -8.46 -1.12
CA ASN A 17 2.39 -9.50 -0.69
C ASN A 17 1.21 -9.61 -1.67
N GLN A 18 0.59 -8.50 -2.05
CA GLN A 18 -0.56 -8.55 -2.94
C GLN A 18 -0.20 -9.07 -4.35
N ILE A 19 0.97 -8.71 -4.88
CA ILE A 19 1.49 -9.29 -6.13
C ILE A 19 1.66 -10.81 -6.00
N LEU A 20 2.25 -11.28 -4.90
CA LEU A 20 2.47 -12.71 -4.65
C LEU A 20 1.14 -13.46 -4.54
N ILE A 21 0.19 -12.94 -3.77
CA ILE A 21 -1.14 -13.54 -3.57
C ILE A 21 -1.87 -13.67 -4.90
N LEU A 22 -1.93 -12.60 -5.70
CA LEU A 22 -2.56 -12.63 -7.02
C LEU A 22 -1.87 -13.60 -7.98
N ALA A 23 -0.54 -13.74 -7.90
CA ALA A 23 0.19 -14.72 -8.70
C ALA A 23 -0.16 -16.16 -8.31
N LEU A 24 -0.28 -16.44 -7.01
CA LEU A 24 -0.66 -17.76 -6.50
C LEU A 24 -2.11 -18.10 -6.83
N GLU A 25 -3.04 -17.15 -6.69
CA GLU A 25 -4.44 -17.33 -7.08
C GLU A 25 -4.59 -17.64 -8.57
N LYS A 26 -3.80 -16.98 -9.44
CA LYS A 26 -3.74 -17.30 -10.87
C LYS A 26 -3.26 -18.71 -11.17
N LEU A 27 -2.51 -19.34 -10.26
CA LEU A 27 -2.07 -20.73 -10.37
C LEU A 27 -3.07 -21.72 -9.76
N GLY A 28 -4.17 -21.24 -9.19
CA GLY A 28 -5.24 -22.06 -8.60
C GLY A 28 -5.10 -22.31 -7.10
N PHE A 29 -4.20 -21.62 -6.39
CA PHE A 29 -4.12 -21.69 -4.93
C PHE A 29 -5.17 -20.80 -4.27
N ASP A 30 -5.87 -21.31 -3.26
CA ASP A 30 -6.72 -20.49 -2.38
C ASP A 30 -5.82 -19.71 -1.41
N CYS A 31 -5.78 -18.39 -1.59
CA CYS A 31 -4.93 -17.50 -0.81
C CYS A 31 -5.69 -16.57 0.13
N THR A 32 -6.98 -16.80 0.34
CA THR A 32 -7.88 -15.93 1.12
C THR A 32 -7.35 -15.61 2.53
N GLN A 33 -6.61 -16.53 3.14
CA GLN A 33 -6.07 -16.38 4.51
C GLN A 33 -4.67 -15.76 4.58
N TYR A 34 -4.01 -15.49 3.45
CA TYR A 34 -2.62 -15.03 3.40
C TYR A 34 -2.47 -13.57 2.95
N THR A 35 -3.57 -12.89 2.67
CA THR A 35 -3.57 -11.46 2.37
C THR A 35 -3.12 -10.66 3.60
N LEU A 36 -1.96 -10.02 3.49
CA LEU A 36 -1.44 -9.14 4.52
C LEU A 36 -2.22 -7.82 4.49
N ASN A 37 -2.91 -7.50 5.57
CA ASN A 37 -3.50 -6.18 5.75
C ASN A 37 -2.80 -5.43 6.87
N ILE A 38 -1.90 -4.51 6.49
CA ILE A 38 -1.15 -3.62 7.40
C ILE A 38 -1.52 -2.15 7.20
N SER A 39 -2.69 -1.91 6.59
CA SER A 39 -3.21 -0.56 6.31
C SER A 39 -3.41 0.24 7.59
N GLU A 40 -3.89 -0.40 8.66
CA GLU A 40 -4.15 0.23 9.95
C GLU A 40 -2.87 0.78 10.58
N GLU A 41 -1.80 -0.02 10.58
CA GLU A 41 -0.48 0.37 11.10
C GLU A 41 0.11 1.50 10.27
N ILE A 42 0.05 1.41 8.94
CA ILE A 42 0.56 2.44 8.02
C ILE A 42 -0.14 3.78 8.27
N LEU A 43 -1.48 3.80 8.30
CA LEU A 43 -2.25 5.01 8.52
C LEU A 43 -2.03 5.59 9.92
N THR A 44 -1.95 4.74 10.95
CA THR A 44 -1.64 5.18 12.32
C THR A 44 -0.25 5.80 12.41
N LEU A 45 0.75 5.17 11.78
CA LEU A 45 2.10 5.71 11.72
C LEU A 45 2.12 7.03 10.95
N LEU A 46 1.30 7.22 9.92
CA LEU A 46 1.22 8.49 9.19
C LEU A 46 0.61 9.65 10.01
N GLY A 47 -0.13 9.35 11.08
CA GLY A 47 -0.70 10.35 11.99
C GLY A 47 -2.23 10.45 11.94
N PHE A 48 -2.89 9.62 11.15
CA PHE A 48 -4.34 9.62 11.04
C PHE A 48 -5.00 9.18 12.35
N LYS A 49 -5.67 10.13 13.01
CA LYS A 49 -6.47 9.88 14.23
C LYS A 49 -7.84 9.30 13.89
N ALA A 50 -8.48 9.85 12.87
CA ALA A 50 -9.72 9.33 12.31
C ALA A 50 -9.41 8.65 10.98
N LYS A 51 -9.90 7.43 10.81
CA LYS A 51 -9.71 6.62 9.61
C LYS A 51 -11.07 6.19 9.08
N PRO A 52 -11.82 7.11 8.44
CA PRO A 52 -13.11 6.76 7.85
C PRO A 52 -12.91 5.78 6.69
N ASP A 53 -13.94 5.02 6.33
CA ASP A 53 -13.89 4.03 5.24
C ASP A 53 -13.34 4.61 3.92
N ARG A 54 -13.67 5.88 3.61
CA ARG A 54 -13.14 6.59 2.43
C ARG A 54 -11.62 6.71 2.41
N LEU A 55 -10.98 6.81 3.58
CA LEU A 55 -9.51 6.84 3.67
C LEU A 55 -8.92 5.49 3.28
N TYR A 56 -9.49 4.40 3.79
CA TYR A 56 -9.07 3.05 3.41
C TYR A 56 -9.32 2.80 1.94
N GLN A 57 -10.48 3.19 1.41
CA GLN A 57 -10.80 3.07 0.00
C GLN A 57 -9.75 3.77 -0.87
N HIS A 58 -9.44 5.04 -0.56
CA HIS A 58 -8.42 5.77 -1.31
C HIS A 58 -7.04 5.13 -1.20
N TYR A 59 -6.69 4.61 -0.02
CA TYR A 59 -5.44 3.89 0.17
C TYR A 59 -5.37 2.62 -0.68
N PHE A 60 -6.42 1.79 -0.67
CA PHE A 60 -6.48 0.55 -1.44
C PHE A 60 -6.48 0.81 -2.94
N GLU A 61 -7.15 1.85 -3.44
CA GLU A 61 -7.06 2.27 -4.84
C GLU A 61 -5.63 2.62 -5.28
N LEU A 62 -4.82 3.19 -4.38
CA LEU A 62 -3.41 3.47 -4.68
C LEU A 62 -2.57 2.20 -4.68
N ILE A 63 -2.86 1.26 -3.78
CA ILE A 63 -2.19 -0.04 -3.74
C ILE A 63 -2.54 -0.85 -4.99
N GLU A 64 -3.81 -0.91 -5.40
CA GLU A 64 -4.27 -1.59 -6.61
C GLU A 64 -3.54 -1.07 -7.85
N LYS A 65 -3.48 0.26 -8.03
CA LYS A 65 -2.72 0.87 -9.12
C LYS A 65 -1.23 0.52 -9.08
N ALA A 66 -0.65 0.44 -7.88
CA ALA A 66 0.74 0.02 -7.71
C ALA A 66 0.95 -1.43 -8.10
N VAL A 67 0.04 -2.31 -7.70
CA VAL A 67 0.07 -3.75 -8.02
C VAL A 67 -0.08 -3.97 -9.53
N GLU A 68 -1.01 -3.28 -10.19
CA GLU A 68 -1.25 -3.37 -11.63
C GLU A 68 -0.04 -2.93 -12.46
N ASP A 69 0.65 -1.87 -12.03
CA ASP A 69 1.82 -1.31 -12.73
C ASP A 69 3.15 -2.03 -12.36
N THR A 70 3.11 -2.98 -11.40
CA THR A 70 4.28 -3.73 -10.94
C THR A 70 4.28 -5.17 -11.44
N SER A 71 5.39 -5.58 -12.03
CA SER A 71 5.64 -6.94 -12.49
C SER A 71 6.94 -7.48 -11.86
N TYR A 72 7.21 -8.77 -12.06
CA TYR A 72 8.46 -9.37 -11.60
C TYR A 72 9.71 -8.69 -12.19
N TYR A 73 9.65 -8.23 -13.44
CA TYR A 73 10.81 -7.67 -14.15
C TYR A 73 11.17 -6.25 -13.74
N ASN A 74 10.24 -5.50 -13.14
CA ASN A 74 10.43 -4.10 -12.76
C ASN A 74 10.11 -3.85 -11.27
N MET A 75 10.09 -4.91 -10.46
CA MET A 75 9.60 -4.89 -9.08
C MET A 75 10.30 -3.83 -8.22
N ASP A 76 11.62 -3.83 -8.16
CA ASP A 76 12.36 -2.92 -7.27
C ASP A 76 12.21 -1.44 -7.67
N GLU A 77 12.18 -1.16 -8.97
CA GLU A 77 11.95 0.19 -9.51
C GLU A 77 10.54 0.68 -9.17
N LYS A 78 9.52 -0.13 -9.48
CA LYS A 78 8.12 0.21 -9.28
C LYS A 78 7.75 0.33 -7.81
N LEU A 79 8.25 -0.57 -6.96
CA LEU A 79 8.05 -0.48 -5.51
C LEU A 79 8.63 0.80 -4.93
N THR A 80 9.82 1.21 -5.37
CA THR A 80 10.43 2.47 -4.92
C THR A 80 9.59 3.67 -5.37
N LYS A 81 9.15 3.67 -6.63
CA LYS A 81 8.32 4.74 -7.21
C LYS A 81 6.95 4.84 -6.52
N TRP A 82 6.21 3.74 -6.46
CA TRP A 82 4.86 3.70 -5.90
C TRP A 82 4.86 3.98 -4.40
N CYS A 83 5.84 3.47 -3.67
CA CYS A 83 6.01 3.81 -2.26
C CYS A 83 6.11 5.32 -2.06
N GLY A 84 6.92 6.02 -2.85
CA GLY A 84 7.04 7.48 -2.76
C GLY A 84 5.73 8.20 -3.09
N ILE A 85 5.02 7.76 -4.13
CA ILE A 85 3.72 8.32 -4.54
C ILE A 85 2.69 8.15 -3.42
N ILE A 86 2.55 6.94 -2.89
CA ILE A 86 1.58 6.61 -1.84
C ILE A 86 1.89 7.40 -0.58
N PHE A 87 3.15 7.40 -0.13
CA PHE A 87 3.55 8.14 1.05
C PHE A 87 3.22 9.64 0.93
N ASN A 88 3.58 10.26 -0.20
CA ASN A 88 3.34 11.69 -0.41
C ASN A 88 1.84 12.01 -0.48
N LYS A 89 1.04 11.16 -1.14
CA LYS A 89 -0.42 11.34 -1.19
C LYS A 89 -1.07 11.21 0.17
N LEU A 90 -0.69 10.22 0.97
CA LEU A 90 -1.25 10.06 2.31
C LEU A 90 -0.82 11.20 3.24
N GLN A 91 0.41 11.71 3.11
CA GLN A 91 0.84 12.91 3.84
C GLN A 91 0.06 14.16 3.43
N ASP A 92 -0.28 14.31 2.14
CA ASP A 92 -1.11 15.40 1.66
C ASP A 92 -2.52 15.32 2.25
N ILE A 93 -3.12 14.13 2.24
CA ILE A 93 -4.45 13.87 2.82
C ILE A 93 -4.46 14.11 4.33
N GLU A 94 -3.40 13.74 5.05
CA GLU A 94 -3.30 13.97 6.50
C GLU A 94 -3.30 15.46 6.84
N LYS A 95 -2.69 16.29 5.98
CA LYS A 95 -2.56 17.75 6.17
C LYS A 95 -3.76 18.54 5.65
N ASN A 96 -4.29 18.14 4.49
CA ASN A 96 -5.23 18.93 3.70
C ASN A 96 -6.64 18.30 3.63
N GLY A 97 -6.80 17.09 4.17
CA GLY A 97 -8.05 16.34 4.10
C GLY A 97 -8.16 15.47 2.84
N LEU A 98 -9.17 14.60 2.82
CA LEU A 98 -9.45 13.75 1.66
C LEU A 98 -9.95 14.61 0.48
N PRO A 99 -9.48 14.35 -0.75
CA PRO A 99 -10.07 14.96 -1.94
C PRO A 99 -11.56 14.59 -2.05
N PRO A 100 -12.38 15.45 -2.68
CA PRO A 100 -13.82 15.24 -2.82
C PRO A 100 -14.19 13.99 -3.63
#